data_AF-A0A6H5JN92-F1
#
_entry.id   AF-A0A6H5JN92-F1
#
_cell.length_a   1.000
_cell.length_b   1.000
_cell.length_c   1.000
_cell.angle_alpha   90.00
_cell.angle_beta   90.00
_cell.angle_gamma   90.00
#
_symmetry.space_group_name_H-M   'P 1'
#
loop_
_entity.id
_entity.type
_entity.pdbx_description
1 polymer ?
#
loop_
_entity_poly.entity_id
_entity_poly.type
_entity_poly.pdbx_seq_one_letter_code
_entity_poly.pdbx_strand_id
1 'polypeptide(L)'
;MEAGNGSLMRLAPAPMLLRLHPQLAVTVAGETSRTTHAARTAVDSCRYYAGLLVGAMNGAPKEKLLAKGGFAPTGLPDDFWSVMEPPLDPEVAEVVLGASHAEREPSTEEMPTRQGTIRNDGYVVRTLEAALWAFGRSTSFEEGCLLIANLGDDADTVAAIYGQLAGAFYGYSGIPAEWRNKIALKGLIEAMAEELFDMSNRIDPCPHPATPAPTIPSTSDTADAVAGGATHAMPTTKPLEQRVTRFVSDQDKDQGALVPHDRSLRTGRECHDPDSATYP
;
A
#
# COMPACT_ATOMS: atom_id res chain seq x y z
N MET A 1 -14.95 -17.46 -6.41
CA MET A 1 -13.94 -17.45 -5.34
C MET A 1 -14.15 -16.12 -4.63
N GLU A 2 -14.58 -16.14 -3.38
CA GLU A 2 -14.86 -14.91 -2.63
C GLU A 2 -13.56 -14.08 -2.48
N ALA A 3 -13.69 -12.75 -2.48
CA ALA A 3 -12.52 -11.86 -2.45
C ALA A 3 -11.89 -11.85 -1.05
N GLY A 4 -10.83 -12.65 -0.88
CA GLY A 4 -10.08 -12.76 0.37
C GLY A 4 -9.35 -11.47 0.77
N ASN A 5 -9.20 -11.25 2.07
CA ASN A 5 -8.51 -10.10 2.68
C ASN A 5 -6.96 -10.20 2.70
N GLY A 6 -6.40 -11.31 2.20
CA GLY A 6 -4.98 -11.63 2.36
C GLY A 6 -4.00 -10.67 1.66
N SER A 7 -4.40 -9.95 0.61
CA SER A 7 -3.55 -8.89 0.03
C SER A 7 -3.55 -7.61 0.86
N LEU A 8 -4.70 -7.27 1.45
CA LEU A 8 -4.87 -6.07 2.26
C LEU A 8 -4.05 -6.12 3.56
N MET A 9 -3.95 -7.31 4.19
CA MET A 9 -3.19 -7.49 5.44
C MET A 9 -1.67 -7.31 5.33
N ARG A 10 -1.14 -7.21 4.11
CA ARG A 10 0.30 -7.06 3.84
C ARG A 10 0.61 -5.85 2.96
N LEU A 11 -0.30 -4.88 2.92
CA LEU A 11 -0.25 -3.78 1.97
C LEU A 11 0.84 -2.74 2.30
N ALA A 12 1.04 -2.43 3.58
CA ALA A 12 1.78 -1.26 4.07
C ALA A 12 3.14 -0.95 3.42
N PRO A 13 4.02 -1.92 3.08
CA PRO A 13 5.32 -1.60 2.49
C PRO A 13 5.25 -0.77 1.21
N ALA A 14 4.27 -1.02 0.34
CA ALA A 14 4.11 -0.31 -0.92
C ALA A 14 3.77 1.20 -0.74
N PRO A 15 2.70 1.58 -0.01
CA PRO A 15 2.41 2.98 0.26
C PRO A 15 3.46 3.65 1.16
N MET A 16 4.17 2.92 2.04
CA MET A 16 5.29 3.48 2.80
C MET A 16 6.42 3.96 1.87
N LEU A 17 6.82 3.12 0.93
CA LEU A 17 7.83 3.47 -0.07
C LEU A 17 7.37 4.64 -0.95
N LEU A 18 6.09 4.70 -1.28
CA LEU A 18 5.50 5.68 -2.21
C LEU A 18 4.75 6.81 -1.52
N ARG A 19 5.04 7.09 -0.24
CA ARG A 19 4.28 8.06 0.58
C ARG A 19 4.26 9.48 0.02
N LEU A 20 5.24 9.85 -0.82
CA LEU A 20 5.31 11.15 -1.49
C LEU A 20 4.70 11.15 -2.90
N HIS A 21 4.22 9.99 -3.37
CA HIS A 21 3.71 9.75 -4.73
C HIS A 21 2.33 9.09 -4.67
N PRO A 22 1.28 9.80 -4.22
CA PRO A 22 -0.02 9.22 -3.87
C PRO A 22 -0.67 8.43 -5.03
N GLN A 23 -0.65 8.96 -6.25
CA GLN A 23 -1.20 8.26 -7.41
C GLN A 23 -0.47 6.93 -7.67
N LEU A 24 0.85 6.94 -7.56
CA LEU A 24 1.68 5.77 -7.77
C LEU A 24 1.48 4.75 -6.64
N ALA A 25 1.36 5.21 -5.38
CA ALA A 25 1.04 4.37 -4.23
C ALA A 25 -0.28 3.61 -4.43
N VAL A 26 -1.35 4.31 -4.83
CA VAL A 26 -2.66 3.70 -5.13
C VAL A 26 -2.55 2.68 -6.28
N THR A 27 -1.82 3.03 -7.34
CA THR A 27 -1.66 2.14 -8.51
C THR A 27 -0.90 0.87 -8.13
N VAL A 28 0.26 1.00 -7.48
CA VAL A 28 1.12 -0.12 -7.07
C VAL A 28 0.42 -0.99 -6.01
N ALA A 29 -0.36 -0.41 -5.11
CA ALA A 29 -1.21 -1.15 -4.17
C ALA A 29 -2.19 -2.10 -4.89
N GLY A 30 -2.83 -1.60 -5.95
CA GLY A 30 -3.69 -2.45 -6.79
C GLY A 30 -2.90 -3.58 -7.46
N GLU A 31 -1.77 -3.27 -8.09
CA GLU A 31 -0.97 -4.27 -8.80
C GLU A 31 -0.36 -5.33 -7.87
N THR A 32 0.11 -4.94 -6.68
CA THR A 32 0.61 -5.90 -5.67
C THR A 32 -0.49 -6.84 -5.20
N SER A 33 -1.73 -6.36 -5.04
CA SER A 33 -2.89 -7.21 -4.75
C SER A 33 -3.11 -8.25 -5.85
N ARG A 34 -3.08 -7.83 -7.13
CA ARG A 34 -3.33 -8.70 -8.30
C ARG A 34 -2.38 -9.89 -8.42
N THR A 35 -1.20 -9.85 -7.80
CA THR A 35 -0.25 -10.96 -7.81
C THR A 35 -0.80 -12.24 -7.18
N THR A 36 -1.71 -12.13 -6.20
CA THR A 36 -2.35 -13.31 -5.58
C THR A 36 -3.86 -13.17 -5.37
N HIS A 37 -4.39 -11.95 -5.35
CA HIS A 37 -5.82 -11.63 -5.16
C HIS A 37 -6.27 -10.69 -6.29
N ALA A 38 -6.55 -11.25 -7.46
CA ALA A 38 -6.94 -10.48 -8.65
C ALA A 38 -8.42 -10.06 -8.68
N ALA A 39 -9.22 -10.46 -7.69
CA ALA A 39 -10.61 -10.04 -7.58
C ALA A 39 -10.69 -8.51 -7.44
N ARG A 40 -11.53 -7.86 -8.24
CA ARG A 40 -11.66 -6.40 -8.29
C ARG A 40 -11.90 -5.80 -6.91
N THR A 41 -12.79 -6.39 -6.11
CA THR A 41 -13.08 -6.01 -4.73
C THR A 41 -11.82 -5.95 -3.84
N ALA A 42 -10.92 -6.93 -3.95
CA ALA A 42 -9.66 -6.96 -3.20
C ALA A 42 -8.63 -5.94 -3.71
N VAL A 43 -8.57 -5.75 -5.04
CA VAL A 43 -7.71 -4.74 -5.68
C VAL A 43 -8.13 -3.34 -5.27
N ASP A 44 -9.42 -3.02 -5.35
CA ASP A 44 -9.96 -1.70 -5.05
C ASP A 44 -9.92 -1.38 -3.55
N SER A 45 -10.10 -2.39 -2.70
CA SER A 45 -9.86 -2.26 -1.25
C SER A 45 -8.39 -1.88 -0.96
N CYS A 46 -7.42 -2.52 -1.63
CA CYS A 46 -6.00 -2.17 -1.49
C CYS A 46 -5.69 -0.76 -2.02
N ARG A 47 -6.29 -0.36 -3.15
CA ARG A 47 -6.16 0.99 -3.70
C ARG A 47 -6.62 2.06 -2.71
N TYR A 48 -7.82 1.91 -2.17
CA TYR A 48 -8.37 2.85 -1.21
C TYR A 48 -7.53 2.90 0.08
N TYR A 49 -7.21 1.73 0.63
CA TYR A 49 -6.45 1.65 1.88
C TYR A 49 -5.03 2.23 1.76
N ALA A 50 -4.39 2.08 0.60
CA ALA A 50 -3.12 2.74 0.33
C ALA A 50 -3.25 4.27 0.38
N GLY A 51 -4.35 4.83 -0.14
CA GLY A 51 -4.64 6.26 -0.01
C GLY A 51 -4.73 6.70 1.44
N LEU A 52 -5.44 5.95 2.29
CA LEU A 52 -5.52 6.21 3.73
C LEU A 52 -4.16 6.16 4.41
N LEU A 53 -3.34 5.16 4.10
CA LEU A 53 -1.98 5.02 4.67
C LEU A 53 -1.09 6.21 4.27
N VAL A 54 -1.12 6.61 3.00
CA VAL A 54 -0.40 7.80 2.50
C VAL A 54 -0.88 9.06 3.22
N GLY A 55 -2.19 9.23 3.40
CA GLY A 55 -2.75 10.35 4.16
C GLY A 55 -2.27 10.37 5.60
N ALA A 56 -2.38 9.25 6.31
CA ALA A 56 -1.99 9.13 7.71
C ALA A 56 -0.49 9.40 7.92
N MET A 57 0.39 8.82 7.09
CA MET A 57 1.84 9.05 7.16
C MET A 57 2.24 10.51 6.87
N ASN A 58 1.44 11.23 6.09
CA ASN A 58 1.66 12.65 5.80
C ASN A 58 0.86 13.59 6.73
N GLY A 59 0.33 13.07 7.85
CA GLY A 59 -0.27 13.86 8.92
C GLY A 59 -1.71 14.31 8.66
N ALA A 60 -2.45 13.63 7.77
CA ALA A 60 -3.88 13.89 7.63
C ALA A 60 -4.62 13.64 8.95
N PRO A 61 -5.49 14.57 9.39
CA PRO A 61 -6.25 14.41 10.62
C PRO A 61 -7.27 13.27 10.46
N LYS A 62 -7.60 12.62 11.58
CA LYS A 62 -8.47 11.44 11.63
C LYS A 62 -9.85 11.72 11.03
N GLU A 63 -10.37 12.91 11.26
CA GLU A 63 -11.67 13.37 10.76
C GLU A 63 -11.69 13.43 9.23
N LYS A 64 -10.55 13.76 8.60
CA LYS A 64 -10.42 13.73 7.13
C LYS A 64 -10.25 12.31 6.61
N LEU A 65 -9.46 11.48 7.28
CA LEU A 65 -9.27 10.08 6.90
C LEU A 65 -10.59 9.28 6.93
N LEU A 66 -11.52 9.67 7.81
CA LEU A 66 -12.84 9.05 7.98
C LEU A 66 -13.99 9.90 7.41
N ALA A 67 -13.67 10.90 6.57
CA ALA A 67 -14.69 11.79 6.02
C ALA A 67 -15.67 11.04 5.11
N LYS A 68 -16.95 11.45 5.15
CA LYS A 68 -17.97 10.98 4.20
C LYS A 68 -17.56 11.37 2.78
N GLY A 69 -17.73 10.47 1.82
CA GLY A 69 -17.28 10.65 0.44
C GLY A 69 -15.87 10.12 0.15
N GLY A 70 -15.20 9.56 1.15
CA GLY A 70 -13.90 8.91 1.00
C GLY A 70 -12.74 9.89 1.07
N PHE A 71 -11.65 9.48 1.71
CA PHE A 71 -10.44 10.30 1.78
C PHE A 71 -9.62 10.20 0.48
N ALA A 72 -9.40 11.32 -0.20
CA ALA A 72 -8.40 11.43 -1.27
C ALA A 72 -7.08 11.97 -0.71
N PRO A 73 -5.93 11.29 -0.95
CA PRO A 73 -4.62 11.79 -0.58
C PRO A 73 -4.31 13.18 -1.17
N THR A 74 -3.58 14.00 -0.42
CA THR A 74 -3.13 15.32 -0.89
C THR A 74 -2.38 15.21 -2.22
N GLY A 75 -2.77 16.02 -3.21
CA GLY A 75 -2.23 15.98 -4.56
C GLY A 75 -3.10 15.23 -5.57
N LEU A 76 -4.13 14.50 -5.10
CA LEU A 76 -5.20 13.98 -5.94
C LEU A 76 -6.46 14.87 -5.85
N PRO A 77 -7.33 14.87 -6.87
CA PRO A 77 -8.62 15.57 -6.81
C PRO A 77 -9.51 15.05 -5.67
N ASP A 78 -10.33 15.92 -5.07
CA ASP A 78 -11.24 15.53 -3.98
C ASP A 78 -12.27 14.47 -4.42
N ASP A 79 -12.64 14.46 -5.69
CA ASP A 79 -13.58 13.52 -6.31
C ASP A 79 -12.89 12.28 -6.91
N PHE A 80 -11.59 12.07 -6.65
CA PHE A 80 -10.76 11.04 -7.27
C PHE A 80 -11.41 9.65 -7.33
N TRP A 81 -12.00 9.19 -6.23
CA TRP A 81 -12.66 7.88 -6.15
C TRP A 81 -13.97 7.79 -6.95
N SER A 82 -14.65 8.92 -7.15
CA SER A 82 -15.92 8.98 -7.88
C SER A 82 -15.72 9.06 -9.39
N VAL A 83 -14.58 9.59 -9.84
CA VAL A 83 -14.29 9.83 -11.27
C VAL A 83 -13.23 8.89 -11.85
N MET A 84 -12.68 7.97 -11.04
CA MET A 84 -11.71 6.98 -11.52
C MET A 84 -12.32 6.02 -12.55
N GLU A 85 -11.51 5.61 -13.53
CA GLU A 85 -11.89 4.62 -14.54
C GLU A 85 -10.88 3.44 -14.54
N PRO A 86 -11.34 2.19 -14.38
CA PRO A 86 -12.72 1.81 -14.04
C PRO A 86 -13.14 2.34 -12.65
N PRO A 87 -14.44 2.55 -12.40
CA PRO A 87 -14.92 2.96 -11.08
C PRO A 87 -14.51 1.94 -10.01
N LEU A 88 -14.68 2.29 -8.73
CA LEU A 88 -14.52 1.30 -7.66
C LEU A 88 -15.54 0.16 -7.78
N ASP A 89 -15.15 -1.00 -7.30
CA ASP A 89 -16.08 -2.09 -7.03
C ASP A 89 -17.27 -1.62 -6.19
N PRO A 90 -18.53 -1.97 -6.53
CA PRO A 90 -19.71 -1.40 -5.86
C PRO A 90 -19.71 -1.56 -4.34
N GLU A 91 -19.25 -2.71 -3.84
CA GLU A 91 -19.18 -2.96 -2.40
C GLU A 91 -18.08 -2.11 -1.74
N VAL A 92 -16.94 -1.93 -2.40
CA VAL A 92 -15.89 -1.02 -1.92
C VAL A 92 -16.37 0.43 -2.01
N ALA A 93 -17.08 0.81 -3.06
CA ALA A 93 -17.66 2.14 -3.19
C ALA A 93 -18.69 2.43 -2.10
N GLU A 94 -19.48 1.45 -1.65
CA GLU A 94 -20.37 1.59 -0.49
C GLU A 94 -19.59 1.88 0.79
N VAL A 95 -18.43 1.26 0.99
CA VAL A 95 -17.53 1.57 2.11
C VAL A 95 -16.95 2.97 1.97
N VAL A 96 -16.39 3.29 0.81
CA VAL A 96 -15.66 4.56 0.60
C VAL A 96 -16.59 5.77 0.60
N LEU A 97 -17.72 5.67 -0.11
CA LEU A 97 -18.62 6.80 -0.41
C LEU A 97 -19.88 6.80 0.47
N GLY A 98 -20.16 5.71 1.19
CA GLY A 98 -21.38 5.52 1.95
C GLY A 98 -21.41 6.22 3.31
N ALA A 99 -22.34 5.78 4.16
CA ALA A 99 -22.57 6.36 5.48
C ALA A 99 -21.46 6.01 6.48
N SER A 100 -21.34 6.83 7.55
CA SER A 100 -20.27 6.73 8.56
C SER A 100 -20.20 5.33 9.19
N HIS A 101 -19.06 4.65 9.05
CA HIS A 101 -18.83 3.32 9.64
C HIS A 101 -18.81 3.33 11.17
N ALA A 102 -18.47 4.47 11.79
CA ALA A 102 -18.38 4.59 13.26
C ALA A 102 -19.73 4.45 13.97
N GLU A 103 -20.84 4.63 13.24
CA GLU A 103 -22.22 4.54 13.74
C GLU A 103 -22.77 3.10 13.70
N ARG A 104 -22.00 2.13 13.18
CA ARG A 104 -22.41 0.72 13.10
C ARG A 104 -22.11 -0.03 14.40
N GLU A 105 -23.04 -0.90 14.79
CA GLU A 105 -22.92 -1.76 15.97
C GLU A 105 -22.22 -3.09 15.62
N PRO A 106 -21.43 -3.68 16.52
CA PRO A 106 -20.80 -4.98 16.28
C PRO A 106 -21.83 -6.12 16.22
N SER A 107 -21.53 -7.18 15.49
CA SER A 107 -22.34 -8.41 15.55
C SER A 107 -22.12 -9.12 16.88
N THR A 108 -23.18 -9.67 17.47
CA THR A 108 -23.11 -10.48 18.70
C THR A 108 -23.81 -11.81 18.50
N GLU A 109 -23.63 -12.76 19.44
CA GLU A 109 -24.38 -14.02 19.42
C GLU A 109 -25.91 -13.78 19.48
N GLU A 110 -26.34 -12.75 20.21
CA GLU A 110 -27.75 -12.36 20.36
C GLU A 110 -28.30 -11.57 19.16
N MET A 111 -27.43 -10.91 18.40
CA MET A 111 -27.74 -10.18 17.18
C MET A 111 -26.85 -10.66 16.03
N PRO A 112 -27.17 -11.84 15.44
CA PRO A 112 -26.42 -12.37 14.32
C PRO A 112 -26.50 -11.43 13.11
N THR A 113 -25.51 -11.55 12.22
CA THR A 113 -25.23 -10.68 11.08
C THR A 113 -26.49 -10.15 10.38
N ARG A 114 -26.69 -8.83 10.43
CA ARG A 114 -27.64 -8.06 9.62
C ARG A 114 -26.87 -7.03 8.80
N GLN A 115 -27.48 -6.50 7.73
CA GLN A 115 -26.88 -5.39 6.99
C GLN A 115 -26.48 -4.27 7.96
N GLY A 116 -25.19 -3.98 8.07
CA GLY A 116 -24.65 -2.95 8.96
C GLY A 116 -24.07 -3.42 10.31
N THR A 117 -23.97 -4.72 10.61
CA THR A 117 -23.19 -5.19 11.79
C THR A 117 -21.73 -5.51 11.45
N ILE A 118 -20.78 -5.08 12.30
CA ILE A 118 -19.34 -5.30 12.10
C ILE A 118 -18.92 -6.72 12.50
N ARG A 119 -18.14 -7.40 11.65
CA ARG A 119 -17.59 -8.75 11.87
C ARG A 119 -16.18 -8.88 11.28
N ASN A 120 -15.35 -9.67 11.95
CA ASN A 120 -14.06 -10.14 11.42
C ASN A 120 -14.30 -11.41 10.60
N ASP A 121 -14.19 -11.37 9.28
CA ASP A 121 -14.11 -12.60 8.49
C ASP A 121 -13.15 -12.42 7.31
N GLY A 122 -12.94 -13.50 6.56
CA GLY A 122 -12.00 -13.52 5.43
C GLY A 122 -12.38 -12.64 4.24
N TYR A 123 -13.55 -11.99 4.24
CA TYR A 123 -14.01 -11.18 3.12
C TYR A 123 -13.49 -9.74 3.22
N VAL A 124 -12.77 -9.33 2.18
CA VAL A 124 -11.99 -8.08 2.18
C VAL A 124 -12.79 -6.82 2.50
N VAL A 125 -14.04 -6.71 2.04
CA VAL A 125 -14.89 -5.53 2.29
C VAL A 125 -15.25 -5.44 3.78
N ARG A 126 -15.64 -6.56 4.38
CA ARG A 126 -16.00 -6.60 5.82
C ARG A 126 -14.79 -6.37 6.70
N THR A 127 -13.64 -6.94 6.32
CA THR A 127 -12.37 -6.66 7.00
C THR A 127 -11.99 -5.17 6.93
N LEU A 128 -12.13 -4.54 5.76
CA LEU A 128 -11.89 -3.11 5.58
C LEU A 128 -12.82 -2.28 6.47
N GLU A 129 -14.12 -2.58 6.47
CA GLU A 129 -15.11 -1.90 7.33
C GLU A 129 -14.77 -2.05 8.82
N ALA A 130 -14.42 -3.25 9.26
CA ALA A 130 -14.08 -3.51 10.66
C ALA A 130 -12.84 -2.72 11.11
N ALA A 131 -11.79 -2.68 10.28
CA ALA A 131 -10.59 -1.90 10.56
C ALA A 131 -10.88 -0.39 10.66
N LEU A 132 -11.71 0.15 9.74
CA LEU A 132 -12.12 1.55 9.77
C LEU A 132 -13.04 1.88 10.96
N TRP A 133 -13.92 0.96 11.32
CA TRP A 133 -14.78 1.07 12.50
C TRP A 133 -13.95 1.14 13.79
N ALA A 134 -13.02 0.21 13.99
CA ALA A 134 -12.17 0.19 15.18
C ALA A 134 -11.25 1.42 15.22
N PHE A 135 -10.73 1.84 14.06
CA PHE A 135 -10.01 3.10 13.95
C PHE A 135 -10.90 4.27 14.35
N GLY A 136 -12.10 4.41 13.81
CA GLY A 136 -13.02 5.51 14.13
C GLY A 136 -13.48 5.56 15.60
N ARG A 137 -13.67 4.40 16.25
CA ARG A 137 -14.16 4.33 17.63
C ARG A 137 -13.09 4.41 18.71
N SER A 138 -11.83 4.26 18.36
CA SER A 138 -10.72 4.32 19.32
C SER A 138 -10.08 5.70 19.37
N THR A 139 -9.41 5.99 20.47
CA THR A 139 -8.58 7.20 20.66
C THR A 139 -7.09 6.87 20.73
N SER A 140 -6.73 5.59 20.85
CA SER A 140 -5.36 5.08 20.87
C SER A 140 -5.21 3.81 20.03
N PHE A 141 -3.96 3.48 19.68
CA PHE A 141 -3.62 2.22 18.98
C PHE A 141 -4.08 0.99 19.78
N GLU A 142 -3.85 1.00 21.09
CA GLU A 142 -4.22 -0.09 21.99
C GLU A 142 -5.73 -0.33 22.00
N GLU A 143 -6.51 0.72 22.22
CA GLU A 143 -7.96 0.63 22.32
C GLU A 143 -8.57 0.02 21.05
N GLY A 144 -8.18 0.48 19.87
CA GLY A 144 -8.75 -0.05 18.63
C GLY A 144 -8.26 -1.47 18.33
N CYS A 145 -7.02 -1.82 18.67
CA CYS A 145 -6.53 -3.18 18.53
C CYS A 145 -7.31 -4.15 19.44
N LEU A 146 -7.63 -3.73 20.67
CA LEU A 146 -8.46 -4.53 21.59
C LEU A 146 -9.90 -4.63 21.11
N LEU A 147 -10.47 -3.59 20.48
CA LEU A 147 -11.80 -3.69 19.85
C LEU A 147 -11.83 -4.81 18.81
N ILE A 148 -10.84 -4.84 17.91
CA ILE A 148 -10.75 -5.89 16.87
C ILE A 148 -10.53 -7.27 17.48
N ALA A 149 -9.60 -7.40 18.43
CA ALA A 149 -9.30 -8.69 19.05
C ALA A 149 -10.52 -9.31 19.75
N ASN A 150 -11.35 -8.49 20.39
CA ASN A 150 -12.55 -8.94 21.10
C ASN A 150 -13.73 -9.27 20.17
N LEU A 151 -13.69 -8.88 18.88
CA LEU A 151 -14.70 -9.31 17.90
C LEU A 151 -14.54 -10.80 17.50
N GLY A 152 -13.38 -11.42 17.76
CA GLY A 152 -13.12 -12.83 17.46
C GLY A 152 -12.99 -13.13 15.96
N ASP A 153 -13.18 -14.39 15.57
CA ASP A 153 -13.15 -14.88 14.18
C ASP A 153 -11.79 -14.56 13.49
N ASP A 154 -11.76 -13.89 12.33
CA ASP A 154 -10.51 -13.53 11.62
C ASP A 154 -9.78 -12.30 12.25
N ALA A 155 -9.62 -12.34 13.57
CA ALA A 155 -9.15 -11.22 14.37
C ALA A 155 -7.68 -10.84 14.09
N ASP A 156 -6.82 -11.82 13.79
CA ASP A 156 -5.41 -11.58 13.48
C ASP A 156 -5.25 -10.78 12.19
N THR A 157 -5.99 -11.16 11.14
CA THR A 157 -5.96 -10.46 9.85
C THR A 157 -6.52 -9.04 9.97
N VAL A 158 -7.67 -8.88 10.64
CA VAL A 158 -8.28 -7.56 10.81
C VAL A 158 -7.40 -6.68 11.71
N ALA A 159 -6.77 -7.23 12.75
CA ALA A 159 -5.86 -6.49 13.62
C ALA A 159 -4.58 -6.07 12.88
N ALA A 160 -4.07 -6.91 11.96
CA ALA A 160 -2.96 -6.56 11.10
C ALA A 160 -3.32 -5.40 10.16
N ILE A 161 -4.54 -5.40 9.60
CA ILE A 161 -5.04 -4.30 8.74
C ILE A 161 -5.19 -3.03 9.56
N TYR A 162 -5.97 -3.06 10.65
CA TYR A 162 -6.10 -1.95 11.59
C TYR A 162 -4.73 -1.39 12.03
N GLY A 163 -3.79 -2.27 12.37
CA GLY A 163 -2.45 -1.89 12.83
C GLY A 163 -1.64 -1.11 11.81
N GLN A 164 -1.84 -1.34 10.50
CA GLN A 164 -1.21 -0.54 9.45
C GLN A 164 -1.68 0.92 9.50
N LEU A 165 -2.99 1.16 9.53
CA LEU A 165 -3.55 2.52 9.55
C LEU A 165 -3.35 3.21 10.89
N ALA A 166 -3.62 2.51 11.99
CA ALA A 166 -3.43 3.04 13.34
C ALA A 166 -1.94 3.32 13.61
N GLY A 167 -1.03 2.45 13.17
CA GLY A 167 0.42 2.67 13.28
C GLY A 167 0.90 3.86 12.44
N ALA A 168 0.38 4.03 11.22
CA ALA A 168 0.67 5.19 10.39
C ALA A 168 0.16 6.50 11.01
N PHE A 169 -0.99 6.47 11.70
CA PHE A 169 -1.62 7.65 12.30
C PHE A 169 -1.06 8.01 13.69
N TYR A 170 -1.03 7.06 14.62
CA TYR A 170 -0.54 7.28 16.00
C TYR A 170 0.99 7.27 16.09
N GLY A 171 1.67 6.78 15.04
CA GLY A 171 3.11 6.65 14.99
C GLY A 171 3.64 5.50 15.84
N TYR A 172 4.92 5.17 15.62
CA TYR A 172 5.60 4.09 16.35
C TYR A 172 5.59 4.29 17.88
N SER A 173 5.71 5.54 18.35
CA SER A 173 5.63 5.88 19.78
C SER A 173 4.21 5.75 20.37
N GLY A 174 3.17 5.72 19.53
CA GLY A 174 1.78 5.50 19.95
C GLY A 174 1.45 4.02 20.21
N ILE A 175 2.33 3.10 19.84
CA ILE A 175 2.17 1.66 20.11
C ILE A 175 2.70 1.36 21.53
N PRO A 176 1.93 0.65 22.39
CA PRO A 176 2.36 0.31 23.74
C PRO A 176 3.76 -0.33 23.77
N ALA A 177 4.65 0.23 24.59
CA ALA A 177 6.04 -0.22 24.69
C ALA A 177 6.16 -1.71 25.03
N GLU A 178 5.30 -2.17 25.94
CA GLU A 178 5.21 -3.58 26.33
C GLU A 178 4.80 -4.52 25.19
N TRP A 179 4.02 -4.05 24.21
CA TRP A 179 3.62 -4.86 23.06
C TRP A 179 4.74 -4.90 22.04
N ARG A 180 5.25 -3.73 21.63
CA ARG A 180 6.33 -3.66 20.62
C ARG A 180 7.61 -4.35 21.08
N ASN A 181 7.87 -4.43 22.38
CA ASN A 181 9.04 -5.14 22.92
C ASN A 181 8.90 -6.68 22.94
N LYS A 182 7.70 -7.23 22.70
CA LYS A 182 7.43 -8.68 22.63
C LYS A 182 7.37 -9.22 21.21
N ILE A 183 7.39 -8.34 20.21
CA ILE A 183 7.27 -8.72 18.79
C ILE A 183 8.51 -9.54 18.36
N ALA A 184 8.25 -10.71 17.78
CA ALA A 184 9.29 -11.49 17.14
C ALA A 184 9.89 -10.71 15.97
N LEU A 185 11.22 -10.80 15.79
CA LEU A 185 11.94 -10.11 14.72
C LEU A 185 11.81 -8.57 14.74
N LYS A 186 11.48 -7.97 15.89
CA LYS A 186 11.36 -6.51 16.08
C LYS A 186 12.45 -5.70 15.36
N GLY A 187 13.72 -6.03 15.59
CA GLY A 187 14.84 -5.31 14.98
C GLY A 187 14.89 -5.39 13.45
N LEU A 188 14.47 -6.51 12.86
CA LEU A 188 14.38 -6.65 11.41
C LEU A 188 13.23 -5.81 10.84
N ILE A 189 12.06 -5.85 11.48
CA ILE A 189 10.89 -5.06 11.07
C ILE A 189 11.20 -3.56 11.15
N GLU A 190 11.86 -3.13 12.22
CA GLU A 190 12.31 -1.74 12.40
C GLU A 190 13.30 -1.32 11.31
N ALA A 191 14.33 -2.13 11.05
CA ALA A 191 15.31 -1.85 10.00
C ALA A 191 14.66 -1.76 8.60
N MET A 192 13.73 -2.66 8.27
CA MET A 192 13.00 -2.61 7.00
C MET A 192 12.12 -1.36 6.88
N ALA A 193 11.46 -0.95 7.97
CA ALA A 193 10.62 0.24 7.97
C ALA A 193 11.46 1.52 7.77
N GLU A 194 12.62 1.60 8.42
CA GLU A 194 13.60 2.69 8.23
C GLU A 194 14.13 2.74 6.80
N GLU A 195 14.52 1.59 6.23
CA GLU A 195 15.00 1.51 4.85
C GLU A 195 13.92 1.95 3.84
N LEU A 196 12.68 1.49 4.01
CA LEU A 196 11.55 1.94 3.18
C LEU A 196 11.33 3.45 3.27
N PHE A 197 11.42 4.01 4.47
CA PHE A 197 11.29 5.45 4.68
C PHE A 197 12.42 6.23 4.00
N ASP A 198 13.66 5.78 4.16
CA ASP A 198 14.83 6.38 3.51
C ASP A 198 14.75 6.31 1.99
N MET A 199 14.32 5.16 1.44
CA MET A 199 14.09 4.99 0.01
C MET A 199 12.98 5.93 -0.48
N SER A 200 11.90 6.10 0.28
CA SER A 200 10.79 6.98 -0.09
C SER A 200 11.22 8.43 -0.34
N ASN A 201 12.26 8.89 0.38
CA ASN A 201 12.84 10.23 0.23
C ASN A 201 13.74 10.38 -1.01
N ARG A 202 14.10 9.27 -1.66
CA ARG A 202 15.00 9.21 -2.83
C ARG A 202 14.27 8.89 -4.13
N ILE A 203 12.99 8.55 -4.06
CA ILE A 203 12.18 8.34 -5.27
C ILE A 203 11.85 9.71 -5.84
N ASP A 204 12.55 10.07 -6.90
CA ASP A 204 12.16 11.21 -7.72
C ASP A 204 10.83 10.89 -8.42
N PRO A 205 9.89 11.86 -8.49
CA PRO A 205 8.72 11.68 -9.33
C PRO A 205 9.22 11.48 -10.75
N CYS A 206 8.98 10.30 -11.31
CA CYS A 206 9.30 10.05 -12.71
C CYS A 206 8.59 11.14 -13.54
N PRO A 207 9.31 11.94 -14.35
CA PRO A 207 8.71 12.96 -15.20
C PRO A 207 8.12 12.27 -16.42
N HIS A 208 7.09 11.43 -16.23
CA HIS A 208 6.33 10.93 -17.34
C HIS A 208 4.98 11.63 -17.39
N PRO A 209 4.67 12.40 -18.46
CA PRO A 209 3.31 12.83 -18.69
C PRO A 209 2.46 11.56 -18.74
N ALA A 210 1.31 11.60 -18.07
CA ALA A 210 0.33 10.52 -17.99
C ALA A 210 0.02 10.00 -19.40
N THR A 211 0.79 9.01 -19.85
CA THR A 211 0.52 8.30 -21.08
C THR A 211 -0.44 7.20 -20.67
N PRO A 212 -1.68 7.17 -21.19
CA PRO A 212 -2.63 6.15 -20.82
C PRO A 212 -2.03 4.78 -21.06
N ALA A 213 -2.24 3.86 -20.13
CA ALA A 213 -1.76 2.49 -20.24
C ALA A 213 -2.15 1.92 -21.61
N PRO A 214 -1.25 1.20 -22.31
CA PRO A 214 -1.59 0.58 -23.58
C PRO A 214 -2.79 -0.34 -23.37
N THR A 215 -3.87 -0.09 -24.11
CA THR A 215 -5.07 -0.92 -24.14
C THR A 215 -4.65 -2.34 -24.50
N ILE A 216 -4.81 -3.27 -23.56
CA ILE A 216 -4.70 -4.69 -23.87
C ILE A 216 -5.88 -5.02 -24.81
N PRO A 217 -5.64 -5.48 -26.05
CA PRO A 217 -6.73 -5.81 -26.95
C PRO A 217 -7.59 -6.92 -26.34
N SER A 218 -8.90 -6.69 -26.29
CA SER A 218 -9.88 -7.68 -25.87
C SER A 218 -9.81 -8.91 -26.78
N THR A 219 -9.85 -10.10 -26.19
CA THR A 219 -9.76 -11.40 -26.88
C THR A 219 -11.03 -11.76 -27.68
N SER A 220 -11.63 -10.82 -28.40
CA SER A 220 -12.78 -11.08 -29.29
C SER A 220 -12.40 -11.28 -30.76
N ASP A 221 -11.15 -11.06 -31.16
CA ASP A 221 -10.71 -11.19 -32.56
C ASP A 221 -9.80 -12.41 -32.81
N THR A 222 -10.19 -13.59 -32.30
CA THR A 222 -9.62 -14.87 -32.75
C THR A 222 -10.71 -15.90 -33.01
N ALA A 223 -11.67 -15.53 -33.86
CA ALA A 223 -12.47 -16.49 -34.60
C ALA A 223 -12.16 -16.28 -36.09
N ASP A 224 -11.01 -16.79 -36.54
CA ASP A 224 -10.74 -17.24 -37.92
C ASP A 224 -9.23 -17.46 -38.12
N ALA A 225 -8.70 -18.58 -37.62
CA ALA A 225 -7.44 -19.16 -38.10
C ALA A 225 -7.30 -20.63 -37.65
N VAL A 226 -8.20 -21.50 -38.12
CA VAL A 226 -7.95 -22.95 -38.13
C VAL A 226 -7.88 -23.41 -39.57
N ALA A 227 -6.69 -23.36 -40.16
CA ALA A 227 -6.23 -24.26 -41.22
C ALA A 227 -4.80 -23.88 -41.63
N GLY A 228 -3.82 -24.72 -41.28
CA GLY A 228 -2.44 -24.55 -41.74
C GLY A 228 -1.44 -25.31 -40.90
N GLY A 229 -1.36 -26.63 -41.09
CA GLY A 229 -0.34 -27.45 -40.47
C GLY A 229 1.06 -27.08 -40.97
N ALA A 230 1.98 -26.83 -40.05
CA ALA A 230 3.41 -26.93 -40.29
C ALA A 230 4.11 -27.34 -38.98
N THR A 231 4.67 -28.54 -38.98
CA THR A 231 5.51 -29.08 -37.92
C THR A 231 6.85 -28.34 -37.88
N HIS A 232 7.15 -27.67 -36.77
CA HIS A 232 8.50 -27.19 -36.47
C HIS A 232 8.93 -27.63 -35.07
N ALA A 233 10.11 -28.23 -35.02
CA ALA A 233 10.71 -28.86 -33.86
C ALA A 233 11.12 -27.83 -32.79
N MET A 234 10.92 -28.19 -31.52
CA MET A 234 11.32 -27.43 -30.34
C MET A 234 12.84 -27.40 -30.17
N PRO A 235 13.48 -26.23 -29.98
CA PRO A 235 14.83 -26.18 -29.43
C PRO A 235 14.76 -26.28 -27.89
N THR A 236 15.47 -27.27 -27.35
CA THR A 236 15.61 -27.52 -25.91
C THR A 236 16.35 -26.37 -25.21
N THR A 237 15.70 -25.69 -24.28
CA THR A 237 16.35 -24.72 -23.37
C THR A 237 16.67 -25.39 -22.03
N LYS A 238 17.88 -25.12 -21.52
CA LYS A 238 18.41 -25.66 -20.25
C LYS A 238 17.65 -25.10 -19.03
N PRO A 239 17.68 -25.79 -17.87
CA PRO A 239 16.88 -25.42 -16.70
C PRO A 239 17.31 -24.11 -16.02
N LEU A 240 16.33 -23.42 -15.44
CA LEU A 240 16.44 -22.21 -14.62
C LEU A 240 16.99 -22.52 -13.21
N GLU A 241 18.25 -22.88 -13.10
CA GLU A 241 18.98 -22.87 -11.82
C GLU A 241 20.41 -22.37 -12.06
N GLN A 242 20.58 -21.04 -12.12
CA GLN A 242 21.86 -20.33 -11.97
C GLN A 242 21.64 -18.82 -12.20
N ARG A 243 20.88 -18.18 -11.30
CA ARG A 243 20.80 -16.70 -11.27
C ARG A 243 20.66 -16.10 -9.88
N VAL A 244 20.82 -16.92 -8.84
CA VAL A 244 20.84 -16.50 -7.43
C VAL A 244 22.15 -17.01 -6.84
N THR A 245 23.25 -16.30 -7.11
CA THR A 245 24.53 -16.39 -6.38
C THR A 245 25.47 -15.32 -6.96
N ARG A 246 25.22 -14.05 -6.64
CA ARG A 246 26.24 -13.01 -6.81
C ARG A 246 26.21 -11.88 -5.79
N PHE A 247 25.55 -12.10 -4.65
CA PHE A 247 25.50 -11.17 -3.53
C PHE A 247 25.93 -11.84 -2.21
N VAL A 248 26.88 -12.77 -2.24
CA VAL A 248 27.60 -13.23 -1.03
C VAL A 248 29.01 -13.68 -1.44
N SER A 249 29.91 -12.73 -1.71
CA SER A 249 31.35 -12.87 -1.44
C SER A 249 32.04 -11.54 -1.74
N ASP A 250 32.16 -10.67 -0.74
CA ASP A 250 33.33 -9.78 -0.59
C ASP A 250 33.22 -9.07 0.76
N GLN A 251 33.51 -9.83 1.81
CA GLN A 251 33.95 -9.33 3.11
C GLN A 251 35.07 -10.28 3.52
N ASP A 252 36.31 -9.89 3.23
CA ASP A 252 37.50 -10.11 4.07
C ASP A 252 38.76 -9.90 3.23
N LYS A 253 39.32 -8.68 3.33
CA LYS A 253 40.76 -8.33 3.30
C LYS A 253 40.90 -6.82 3.09
N ASP A 254 40.99 -6.07 4.19
CA ASP A 254 42.21 -5.31 4.48
C ASP A 254 42.06 -4.56 5.81
N GLN A 255 42.83 -4.99 6.81
CA GLN A 255 43.18 -4.18 7.96
C GLN A 255 44.52 -3.49 7.64
N GLY A 256 44.58 -2.17 7.74
CA GLY A 256 45.88 -1.49 7.72
C GLY A 256 45.86 0.04 7.59
N ALA A 257 46.09 0.70 8.73
CA ALA A 257 46.73 2.01 8.91
C ALA A 257 45.89 3.31 8.82
N LEU A 258 45.85 3.97 9.98
CA LEU A 258 45.46 5.35 10.28
C LEU A 258 46.37 6.40 9.61
N VAL A 259 45.84 7.59 9.29
CA VAL A 259 46.28 8.97 9.71
C VAL A 259 45.23 10.01 9.21
N PRO A 260 44.91 11.11 9.93
CA PRO A 260 43.76 11.98 9.66
C PRO A 260 44.10 13.34 9.01
N HIS A 261 43.17 13.88 8.22
CA HIS A 261 43.06 15.29 7.78
C HIS A 261 41.67 15.44 7.14
N ASP A 262 40.91 16.54 7.11
CA ASP A 262 40.79 17.82 7.80
C ASP A 262 39.44 18.38 7.26
N ARG A 263 38.69 19.14 8.06
CA ARG A 263 37.44 19.79 7.64
C ARG A 263 37.74 21.02 6.79
N SER A 264 37.19 21.13 5.58
CA SER A 264 36.62 22.42 5.11
C SER A 264 35.80 22.30 3.81
N LEU A 265 34.58 22.85 3.88
CA LEU A 265 33.91 23.75 2.93
C LEU A 265 34.00 23.51 1.41
N ARG A 266 32.81 23.42 0.78
CA ARG A 266 32.40 24.01 -0.53
C ARG A 266 30.92 23.66 -0.76
N THR A 267 29.94 24.45 -0.34
CA THR A 267 29.31 25.60 -1.03
C THR A 267 29.20 25.48 -2.56
N GLY A 268 27.95 25.44 -3.05
CA GLY A 268 27.49 26.14 -4.25
C GLY A 268 27.79 25.50 -5.61
N ARG A 269 26.75 24.97 -6.28
CA ARG A 269 26.65 25.04 -7.74
C ARG A 269 25.30 25.62 -8.11
N GLU A 270 25.33 26.91 -8.43
CA GLU A 270 24.32 27.59 -9.24
C GLU A 270 24.48 27.13 -10.69
N CYS A 271 23.36 26.85 -11.35
CA CYS A 271 23.31 26.57 -12.78
C CYS A 271 23.32 27.90 -13.53
N HIS A 272 24.35 28.11 -14.36
CA HIS A 272 24.42 29.22 -15.31
C HIS A 272 23.66 28.85 -16.60
N ASP A 273 22.75 29.71 -16.99
CA ASP A 273 22.07 29.76 -18.29
C ASP A 273 22.87 30.69 -19.23
N PRO A 274 23.28 30.25 -20.44
CA PRO A 274 23.87 31.14 -21.42
C PRO A 274 22.96 31.28 -22.63
N ASP A 275 22.23 32.39 -22.72
CA ASP A 275 21.97 33.01 -24.02
C ASP A 275 21.69 34.51 -23.83
N SER A 276 22.63 35.30 -24.33
CA SER A 276 22.56 36.76 -24.41
C SER A 276 22.78 37.22 -25.84
N ALA A 277 22.08 38.31 -26.17
CA ALA A 277 22.24 39.24 -27.31
C ALA A 277 21.15 39.07 -28.39
N THR A 278 20.43 40.14 -28.79
CA THR A 278 20.98 41.44 -29.21
C THR A 278 19.96 42.60 -29.12
N TYR A 279 20.53 43.80 -28.86
CA TYR A 279 20.00 45.19 -28.83
C TYR A 279 19.37 45.68 -30.18
N PRO A 280 18.80 46.91 -30.29
CA PRO A 280 18.84 48.05 -29.37
C PRO A 280 17.52 48.55 -28.77
#